data_AF-A0A343JG35-F1
#
_entry.id   AF-A0A343JG35-F1
#
_cell.length_a   1.000
_cell.length_b   1.000
_cell.length_c   1.000
_cell.angle_alpha   90.00
_cell.angle_beta   90.00
_cell.angle_gamma   90.00
#
_symmetry.space_group_name_H-M   'P 1'
#
loop_
_entity.id
_entity.type
_entity.pdbx_description
1 polymer ?
#
loop_
_entity_poly.entity_id
_entity_poly.type
_entity_poly.pdbx_seq_one_letter_code
_entity_poly.pdbx_strand_id
1 'polypeptide(L)'
;MPYASGADLDLTIAAGGTTASAAVGFGSSGAVTVATTLGTINLVNGSNFAFAVPREGCLRSFTAYLTVTGAIDVALGLVTVYAQLYRAEAGSTLFTPIQGATITFPAISSTTAAGTTFNGIIKGINYPLCEQDRLLLVYSATSTTAAGTDPITIPVTASAGISIS
;
A
#
# COMPACT_ATOMS: atom_id res chain seq x y z
N MET A 1 5.11 15.07 -2.35
CA MET A 1 4.56 14.32 -3.50
C MET A 1 3.29 13.61 -3.06
N PRO A 2 2.14 13.81 -3.74
CA PRO A 2 0.87 13.17 -3.38
C PRO A 2 0.65 11.81 -4.06
N TYR A 3 -0.17 10.99 -3.43
CA TYR A 3 -0.73 9.73 -3.95
C TYR A 3 -2.23 9.69 -3.69
N ALA A 4 -3.02 9.15 -4.62
CA ALA A 4 -4.46 8.99 -4.48
C ALA A 4 -4.97 7.81 -5.30
N SER A 5 -5.79 6.92 -4.72
CA SER A 5 -6.35 5.76 -5.43
C SER A 5 -7.30 6.16 -6.57
N GLY A 6 -7.90 7.34 -6.49
CA GLY A 6 -8.90 7.84 -7.44
C GLY A 6 -10.25 7.14 -7.27
N ALA A 7 -10.28 5.84 -7.56
CA ALA A 7 -11.39 4.94 -7.27
C ALA A 7 -11.14 4.15 -5.97
N ASP A 8 -12.04 3.22 -5.67
CA ASP A 8 -11.85 2.24 -4.60
C ASP A 8 -10.61 1.37 -4.90
N LEU A 9 -9.76 1.29 -3.90
CA LEU A 9 -8.62 0.39 -3.78
C LEU A 9 -9.13 -0.93 -3.19
N ASP A 10 -9.74 -1.77 -4.03
CA ASP A 10 -10.22 -3.08 -3.56
C ASP A 10 -9.04 -4.00 -3.21
N LEU A 11 -8.87 -4.28 -1.92
CA LEU A 11 -7.88 -5.25 -1.43
C LEU A 11 -8.55 -6.63 -1.38
N THR A 12 -8.42 -7.39 -2.47
CA THR A 12 -9.02 -8.73 -2.60
C THR A 12 -8.05 -9.82 -2.16
N ILE A 13 -8.39 -10.50 -1.06
CA ILE A 13 -7.71 -11.70 -0.59
C ILE A 13 -8.26 -12.88 -1.40
N ALA A 14 -7.37 -13.56 -2.14
CA ALA A 14 -7.74 -14.73 -2.94
C ALA A 14 -8.27 -15.88 -2.05
N ALA A 15 -9.09 -16.76 -2.63
CA ALA A 15 -9.59 -17.96 -1.95
C ALA A 15 -8.45 -18.78 -1.34
N GLY A 16 -8.60 -19.20 -0.07
CA GLY A 16 -7.56 -19.88 0.71
C GLY A 16 -6.36 -19.02 1.10
N GLY A 17 -6.29 -17.77 0.65
CA GLY A 17 -5.21 -16.82 0.96
C GLY A 17 -5.47 -16.01 2.22
N THR A 18 -4.44 -15.31 2.70
CA THR A 18 -4.51 -14.42 3.87
C THR A 18 -4.03 -13.01 3.57
N THR A 19 -3.63 -12.74 2.32
CA THR A 19 -2.99 -11.48 1.95
C THR A 19 -3.56 -10.91 0.65
N ALA A 20 -3.56 -9.59 0.56
CA ALA A 20 -3.87 -8.83 -0.65
C ALA A 20 -2.93 -7.63 -0.73
N SER A 21 -2.65 -7.14 -1.93
CA SER A 21 -1.83 -5.94 -2.11
C SER A 21 -2.19 -5.18 -3.37
N ALA A 22 -2.20 -3.86 -3.27
CA ALA A 22 -2.47 -2.98 -4.38
C ALA A 22 -1.62 -1.71 -4.30
N ALA A 23 -1.11 -1.27 -5.45
CA ALA A 23 -0.36 -0.05 -5.58
C ALA A 23 -1.27 1.14 -5.83
N VAL A 24 -0.86 2.31 -5.35
CA VAL A 24 -1.58 3.58 -5.48
C VAL A 24 -0.70 4.61 -6.17
N GLY A 25 -1.28 5.34 -7.14
CA GLY A 25 -0.60 6.36 -7.95
C GLY A 25 -1.40 7.66 -8.05
N PHE A 26 -1.27 8.38 -9.17
CA PHE A 26 -1.89 9.70 -9.40
C PHE A 26 -3.37 9.61 -9.80
N GLY A 27 -4.24 9.26 -8.84
CA GLY A 27 -5.68 9.10 -9.10
C GLY A 27 -6.04 7.74 -9.72
N SER A 28 -5.19 6.74 -9.51
CA SER A 28 -5.43 5.37 -9.97
C SER A 28 -4.75 4.38 -9.03
N SER A 29 -5.26 3.15 -9.02
CA SER A 29 -4.72 2.04 -8.25
C SER A 29 -4.92 0.72 -8.97
N GLY A 30 -4.17 -0.29 -8.57
CA GLY A 30 -4.31 -1.64 -9.11
C GLY A 30 -3.56 -2.68 -8.30
N ALA A 31 -3.99 -3.93 -8.41
CA ALA A 31 -3.38 -5.05 -7.71
C ALA A 31 -1.90 -5.21 -8.09
N VAL A 32 -1.07 -5.58 -7.10
CA VAL A 32 0.34 -5.92 -7.30
C VAL A 32 0.68 -7.18 -6.51
N THR A 33 1.58 -8.00 -7.06
CA THR A 33 2.07 -9.19 -6.37
C THR A 33 3.28 -8.83 -5.53
N VAL A 34 3.18 -9.04 -4.21
CA VAL A 34 4.30 -8.91 -3.28
C VAL A 34 4.78 -10.31 -2.91
N ALA A 35 6.08 -10.56 -3.03
CA ALA A 35 6.64 -11.92 -2.84
C ALA A 35 6.32 -12.51 -1.46
N THR A 36 6.30 -11.65 -0.43
CA THR A 36 5.88 -11.92 0.94
C THR A 36 5.27 -10.64 1.50
N THR A 37 4.56 -10.67 2.64
CA THR A 37 4.10 -9.44 3.29
C THR A 37 5.27 -8.48 3.52
N LEU A 38 5.19 -7.25 3.01
CA LEU A 38 6.27 -6.25 3.01
C LEU A 38 7.55 -6.69 2.26
N GLY A 39 7.50 -7.75 1.46
CA GLY A 39 8.59 -8.25 0.62
C GLY A 39 8.73 -7.43 -0.68
N THR A 40 9.64 -7.86 -1.56
CA THR A 40 9.92 -7.17 -2.82
C THR A 40 8.80 -7.31 -3.85
N ILE A 41 8.78 -6.39 -4.80
CA ILE A 41 7.80 -6.35 -5.91
C ILE A 41 8.57 -6.26 -7.22
N ASN A 42 8.21 -7.09 -8.19
CA ASN A 42 8.77 -7.00 -9.53
C ASN A 42 7.69 -6.62 -10.53
N LEU A 43 7.82 -5.44 -11.15
CA LEU A 43 6.82 -4.89 -12.09
C LEU A 43 7.10 -5.22 -13.56
N VAL A 44 7.88 -6.27 -13.89
CA VAL A 44 8.13 -6.68 -15.30
C VAL A 44 6.84 -6.81 -16.12
N ASN A 45 5.79 -7.37 -15.53
CA ASN A 45 4.48 -7.56 -16.19
C ASN A 45 3.33 -6.86 -15.44
N GLY A 46 3.66 -5.92 -14.53
CA GLY A 46 2.70 -5.27 -13.65
C GLY A 46 2.33 -3.87 -14.11
N SER A 47 1.18 -3.38 -13.67
CA SER A 47 0.81 -1.97 -13.84
C SER A 47 1.78 -1.08 -13.07
N ASN A 48 2.26 -0.03 -13.72
CA ASN A 48 3.27 0.85 -13.16
C ASN A 48 2.64 2.10 -12.55
N PHE A 49 2.50 2.09 -11.23
CA PHE A 49 2.02 3.24 -10.46
C PHE A 49 3.15 4.04 -9.80
N ALA A 50 4.41 3.72 -10.12
CA ALA A 50 5.57 4.39 -9.54
C ALA A 50 5.85 5.72 -10.23
N PHE A 51 6.47 6.66 -9.52
CA PHE A 51 6.98 7.90 -10.10
C PHE A 51 8.50 7.96 -10.02
N ALA A 52 9.11 8.71 -10.94
CA ALA A 52 10.55 8.95 -10.95
C ALA A 52 10.92 10.15 -10.07
N VAL A 53 11.96 10.00 -9.26
CA VAL A 53 12.56 11.03 -8.43
C VAL A 53 13.38 11.95 -9.36
N PRO A 54 13.01 13.23 -9.53
CA PRO A 54 13.63 14.10 -10.54
C PRO A 54 14.94 14.75 -10.08
N ARG A 55 15.27 14.65 -8.79
CA ARG A 55 16.48 15.20 -8.18
C ARG A 55 16.85 14.38 -6.95
N GLU A 56 18.12 14.31 -6.62
CA GLU A 56 18.56 13.72 -5.36
C GLU A 56 17.94 14.43 -4.16
N GLY A 57 17.69 13.68 -3.09
CA GLY A 57 17.16 14.21 -1.84
C GLY A 57 17.00 13.12 -0.79
N CYS A 58 16.43 13.47 0.37
CA CYS A 58 16.14 12.48 1.40
C CYS A 58 14.62 12.42 1.64
N LEU A 59 14.08 11.21 1.71
CA LEU A 59 12.72 10.99 2.23
C LEU A 59 12.71 11.35 3.71
N ARG A 60 11.87 12.31 4.11
CA ARG A 60 11.80 12.83 5.49
C ARG A 60 10.54 12.44 6.25
N SER A 61 9.42 12.38 5.54
CA SER A 61 8.14 12.04 6.14
C SER A 61 7.24 11.34 5.16
N PHE A 62 6.37 10.49 5.70
CA PHE A 62 5.37 9.74 4.97
C PHE A 62 4.08 9.79 5.77
N THR A 63 2.99 10.21 5.13
CA THR A 63 1.64 10.18 5.70
C THR A 63 0.72 9.39 4.79
N ALA A 64 -0.23 8.68 5.38
CA ALA A 64 -1.16 7.82 4.66
C ALA A 64 -2.54 7.86 5.32
N TYR A 65 -3.57 7.75 4.49
CA TYR A 65 -4.98 7.67 4.85
C TYR A 65 -5.59 6.43 4.20
N LEU A 66 -6.48 5.79 4.93
CA LEU A 66 -7.26 4.64 4.50
C LEU A 66 -8.69 4.85 4.94
N THR A 67 -9.66 4.75 4.05
CA THR A 67 -11.09 4.85 4.41
C THR A 67 -11.82 3.61 3.94
N VAL A 68 -12.56 2.95 4.84
CA VAL A 68 -13.43 1.81 4.49
C VAL A 68 -14.64 2.33 3.72
N THR A 69 -14.91 1.80 2.53
CA THR A 69 -16.01 2.27 1.67
C THR A 69 -17.24 1.37 1.68
N GLY A 70 -17.11 0.13 2.15
CA GLY A 70 -18.20 -0.85 2.16
C GLY A 70 -18.15 -1.81 3.35
N ALA A 71 -19.08 -2.76 3.37
CA ALA A 71 -19.11 -3.81 4.37
C ALA A 71 -17.93 -4.79 4.21
N ILE A 72 -17.52 -5.39 5.32
CA ILE A 72 -16.36 -6.30 5.37
C ILE A 72 -16.83 -7.65 5.89
N ASP A 73 -16.39 -8.72 5.23
CA ASP A 73 -16.78 -10.07 5.57
C ASP A 73 -16.20 -10.50 6.94
N VAL A 74 -17.06 -11.11 7.77
CA VAL A 74 -16.72 -11.72 9.06
C VAL A 74 -15.72 -12.88 8.93
N ALA A 75 -15.68 -13.57 7.78
CA ALA A 75 -14.87 -14.76 7.57
C ALA A 75 -13.36 -14.48 7.60
N LEU A 76 -12.92 -13.24 7.34
CA LEU A 76 -11.51 -12.85 7.42
C LEU A 76 -11.02 -12.64 8.87
N GLY A 77 -11.92 -12.55 9.85
CA GLY A 77 -11.56 -12.17 11.21
C GLY A 77 -11.05 -10.72 11.27
N LEU A 78 -9.87 -10.52 11.85
CA LEU A 78 -9.21 -9.21 11.89
C LEU A 78 -8.30 -9.04 10.68
N VAL A 79 -8.42 -7.89 10.01
CA VAL A 79 -7.58 -7.51 8.88
C VAL A 79 -6.68 -6.35 9.30
N THR A 80 -5.37 -6.53 9.21
CA THR A 80 -4.41 -5.43 9.37
C THR A 80 -4.01 -4.91 8.01
N VAL A 81 -4.09 -3.59 7.81
CA VAL A 81 -3.65 -2.93 6.58
C VAL A 81 -2.36 -2.16 6.83
N TYR A 82 -1.46 -2.22 5.87
CA TYR A 82 -0.18 -1.51 5.87
C TYR A 82 -0.14 -0.58 4.66
N ALA A 83 0.45 0.60 4.81
CA ALA A 83 0.93 1.41 3.70
C ALA A 83 2.46 1.40 3.73
N GLN A 84 3.10 1.00 2.64
CA GLN A 84 4.55 0.85 2.53
C GLN A 84 5.07 1.57 1.29
N LEU A 85 6.11 2.39 1.46
CA LEU A 85 6.86 2.94 0.34
C LEU A 85 7.95 1.97 -0.11
N TYR A 86 8.09 1.85 -1.43
CA TYR A 86 9.06 1.03 -2.09
C TYR A 86 9.93 1.88 -3.02
N ARG A 87 11.18 1.45 -3.21
CA ARG A 87 12.15 2.08 -4.10
C ARG A 87 12.67 1.08 -5.12
N ALA A 88 12.78 1.50 -6.37
CA ALA A 88 13.59 0.82 -7.39
C ALA A 88 14.68 1.77 -7.86
N GLU A 89 15.86 1.23 -8.13
CA GLU A 89 16.98 1.96 -8.73
C GLU A 89 16.68 2.37 -10.18
N ALA A 90 17.42 3.37 -10.67
CA ALA A 90 17.36 3.77 -12.07
C ALA A 90 17.50 2.54 -13.00
N GLY A 91 16.56 2.39 -13.93
CA GLY A 91 16.54 1.27 -14.89
C GLY A 91 16.02 -0.07 -14.32
N SER A 92 15.68 -0.17 -13.04
CA SER A 92 15.17 -1.40 -12.42
C SER A 92 13.64 -1.49 -12.42
N THR A 93 13.14 -2.72 -12.49
CA THR A 93 11.73 -3.08 -12.22
C THR A 93 11.53 -3.72 -10.85
N LEU A 94 12.62 -3.95 -10.11
CA LEU A 94 12.61 -4.56 -8.78
C LEU A 94 12.52 -3.47 -7.71
N PHE A 95 11.40 -3.46 -7.01
CA PHE A 95 11.07 -2.56 -5.93
C PHE A 95 11.34 -3.23 -4.59
N THR A 96 12.14 -2.58 -3.75
CA THR A 96 12.45 -3.01 -2.38
C THR A 96 11.79 -2.07 -1.37
N PRO A 97 11.32 -2.59 -0.22
CA PRO A 97 10.66 -1.77 0.79
C PRO A 97 11.67 -0.77 1.40
N ILE A 98 11.25 0.48 1.53
CA ILE A 98 12.02 1.49 2.25
C ILE A 98 11.86 1.23 3.76
N GLN A 99 12.98 0.91 4.42
CA GLN A 99 12.98 0.70 5.87
C GLN A 99 12.56 1.97 6.61
N GLY A 100 11.68 1.80 7.60
CA GLY A 100 11.13 2.91 8.38
C GLY A 100 10.02 3.70 7.68
N ALA A 101 9.58 3.29 6.48
CA ALA A 101 8.50 3.93 5.72
C ALA A 101 7.23 3.06 5.64
N THR A 102 6.85 2.43 6.76
CA THR A 102 5.69 1.56 6.90
C THR A 102 4.70 2.14 7.91
N ILE A 103 3.48 2.45 7.47
CA ILE A 103 2.38 2.82 8.35
C ILE A 103 1.50 1.58 8.53
N THR A 104 1.34 1.13 9.77
CA THR A 104 0.37 0.10 10.15
C THR A 104 -0.89 0.77 10.66
N PHE A 105 -2.04 0.47 10.05
CA PHE A 105 -3.33 0.99 10.51
C PHE A 105 -3.92 0.10 11.61
N PRO A 106 -4.83 0.63 12.45
CA PRO A 106 -5.64 -0.19 13.34
C PRO A 106 -6.33 -1.33 12.59
N ALA A 107 -6.49 -2.47 13.25
CA ALA A 107 -7.14 -3.62 12.65
C ALA A 107 -8.60 -3.31 12.30
N ILE A 108 -8.99 -3.77 11.13
CA ILE A 108 -10.33 -3.67 10.58
C ILE A 108 -11.05 -5.00 10.85
N SER A 109 -12.32 -4.94 11.23
CA SER A 109 -13.16 -6.10 11.47
C SER A 109 -14.48 -5.96 10.73
N SER A 110 -15.32 -6.99 10.81
CA SER A 110 -16.69 -6.96 10.31
C SER A 110 -17.58 -5.89 10.95
N THR A 111 -17.19 -5.35 12.10
CA THR A 111 -17.93 -4.29 12.79
C THR A 111 -17.40 -2.89 12.45
N THR A 112 -16.32 -2.79 11.66
CA THR A 112 -15.84 -1.49 11.17
C THR A 112 -16.85 -0.93 10.16
N ALA A 113 -17.46 0.20 10.49
CA ALA A 113 -18.46 0.83 9.64
C ALA A 113 -17.84 1.43 8.37
N ALA A 114 -18.59 1.42 7.27
CA ALA A 114 -18.26 2.21 6.09
C ALA A 114 -18.17 3.70 6.45
N GLY A 115 -17.22 4.40 5.86
CA GLY A 115 -16.85 5.77 6.21
C GLY A 115 -15.83 5.89 7.34
N THR A 116 -15.41 4.78 7.97
CA THR A 116 -14.33 4.81 8.97
C THR A 116 -13.01 5.14 8.28
N THR A 117 -12.39 6.25 8.67
CA THR A 117 -11.08 6.68 8.17
C THR A 117 -10.00 6.46 9.22
N PHE A 118 -8.92 5.81 8.80
CA PHE A 118 -7.66 5.68 9.54
C PHE A 118 -6.60 6.54 8.88
N ASN A 119 -5.68 7.08 9.68
CA ASN A 119 -4.56 7.85 9.18
C ASN A 119 -3.31 7.66 10.03
N GLY A 120 -2.16 7.90 9.43
CA GLY A 120 -0.87 7.82 10.09
C GLY A 120 0.15 8.78 9.48
N ILE A 121 1.20 9.06 10.25
CA ILE A 121 2.35 9.83 9.79
C ILE A 121 3.63 9.33 10.46
N ILE A 122 4.67 9.14 9.65
CA ILE A 122 6.04 8.91 10.08
C ILE A 122 6.84 10.16 9.75
N LYS A 123 7.61 10.65 10.72
CA LYS A 123 8.51 11.79 10.59
C LYS A 123 9.93 11.34 10.89
N GLY A 124 10.92 12.12 10.44
CA GLY A 124 12.33 11.84 10.72
C GLY A 124 12.88 10.64 9.97
N ILE A 125 12.25 10.24 8.86
CA ILE A 125 12.84 9.26 7.95
C ILE A 125 14.16 9.85 7.43
N ASN A 126 15.19 9.03 7.37
CA ASN A 126 16.51 9.42 6.86
C ASN A 126 16.94 8.43 5.79
N TYR A 127 16.21 8.42 4.68
CA TYR A 127 16.47 7.52 3.55
C TYR A 127 16.88 8.35 2.32
N PRO A 128 18.14 8.24 1.85
CA PRO A 128 18.59 8.95 0.66
C PRO A 128 17.91 8.37 -0.60
N LEU A 129 17.59 9.25 -1.53
CA LEU A 129 17.03 8.94 -2.83
C LEU A 129 17.90 9.60 -3.89
N CYS A 130 18.32 8.81 -4.87
CA CYS A 130 19.06 9.33 -6.01
C CYS A 130 18.11 9.89 -7.06
N GLU A 131 18.63 10.73 -7.96
CA GLU A 131 17.90 11.05 -9.18
C GLU A 131 17.59 9.77 -9.96
N GLN A 132 16.45 9.75 -10.65
CA GLN A 132 15.95 8.63 -11.44
C GLN A 132 15.54 7.38 -10.64
N ASP A 133 15.73 7.35 -9.31
CA ASP A 133 15.06 6.37 -8.46
C ASP A 133 13.55 6.42 -8.68
N ARG A 134 12.88 5.30 -8.48
CA ARG A 134 11.43 5.21 -8.63
C ARG A 134 10.78 4.86 -7.30
N LEU A 135 9.72 5.57 -6.96
CA LEU A 135 8.95 5.34 -5.74
C LEU A 135 7.58 4.77 -6.04
N LEU A 136 7.22 3.70 -5.34
CA LEU A 136 5.93 3.04 -5.43
C LEU A 136 5.30 2.99 -4.03
N LEU A 137 4.02 3.34 -3.93
CA LEU A 137 3.25 3.18 -2.70
C LEU A 137 2.34 1.96 -2.83
N VAL A 138 2.41 1.06 -1.86
CA VAL A 138 1.58 -0.15 -1.82
C VAL A 138 0.84 -0.24 -0.51
N TYR A 139 -0.44 -0.54 -0.61
CA TYR A 139 -1.25 -0.95 0.52
C TYR A 139 -1.39 -2.47 0.51
N SER A 140 -1.13 -3.09 1.65
CA SER A 140 -1.24 -4.54 1.82
C SER A 140 -2.18 -4.86 2.96
N ALA A 141 -3.04 -5.85 2.78
CA ALA A 141 -3.89 -6.39 3.85
C ALA A 141 -3.37 -7.78 4.26
N THR A 142 -3.42 -8.06 5.55
CA THR A 142 -3.23 -9.41 6.11
C THR A 142 -4.39 -9.74 7.03
N SER A 143 -5.07 -10.85 6.78
CA SER A 143 -6.13 -11.37 7.63
C SER A 143 -5.60 -12.41 8.62
N THR A 144 -6.20 -12.48 9.81
CA THR A 144 -5.91 -13.54 10.79
C THR A 144 -6.45 -14.90 10.38
N THR A 145 -7.45 -14.90 9.50
CA THR A 145 -8.12 -16.10 8.99
C THR A 145 -8.03 -16.10 7.47
N ALA A 146 -7.74 -17.27 6.89
CA ALA A 146 -7.72 -17.41 5.44
C ALA A 146 -9.13 -17.20 4.87
N ALA A 147 -9.21 -16.60 3.68
CA ALA A 147 -10.46 -16.59 2.92
C ALA A 147 -10.92 -18.04 2.67
N GLY A 148 -12.24 -18.23 2.58
CA GLY A 148 -12.84 -19.53 2.33
C GLY A 148 -12.64 -20.01 0.89
N THR A 149 -13.68 -20.62 0.33
CA THR A 149 -13.70 -21.07 -1.07
C THR A 149 -13.75 -19.93 -2.07
N ASP A 150 -14.25 -18.77 -1.65
CA ASP A 150 -14.40 -17.58 -2.47
C ASP A 150 -13.42 -16.48 -2.03
N PRO A 151 -12.95 -15.64 -2.97
CA PRO A 151 -12.13 -14.48 -2.63
C PRO A 151 -12.97 -13.46 -1.83
N ILE A 152 -12.31 -12.78 -0.89
CA ILE A 152 -12.95 -11.76 -0.06
C ILE A 152 -12.29 -10.41 -0.32
N THR A 153 -13.11 -9.39 -0.59
CA THR A 153 -12.67 -8.03 -0.86
C THR A 153 -12.84 -7.15 0.36
N ILE A 154 -11.82 -6.35 0.66
CA ILE A 154 -11.85 -5.30 1.66
C ILE A 154 -11.97 -3.96 0.89
N PRO A 155 -13.19 -3.39 0.78
CA PRO A 155 -13.42 -2.17 0.00
C PRO A 155 -12.91 -0.95 0.75
N VAL A 156 -11.88 -0.30 0.21
CA VAL A 156 -11.23 0.87 0.81
C VAL A 156 -10.88 1.91 -0.24
N THR A 157 -10.69 3.16 0.17
CA THR A 157 -9.97 4.19 -0.61
C THR A 157 -8.73 4.62 0.13
N ALA A 158 -7.73 5.08 -0.60
CA ALA A 158 -6.44 5.42 -0.03
C ALA A 158 -5.84 6.69 -0.63
N SER A 159 -5.17 7.47 0.20
CA SER A 159 -4.34 8.58 -0.24
C SER A 159 -3.11 8.70 0.65
N ALA A 160 -2.07 9.35 0.15
CA ALA A 160 -0.85 9.55 0.91
C ALA A 160 -0.06 10.75 0.43
N GLY A 161 0.93 11.13 1.23
CA GLY A 161 1.87 12.18 0.91
C GLY A 161 3.24 11.87 1.45
N ILE A 162 4.27 12.25 0.69
CA ILE A 162 5.66 12.16 1.14
C ILE A 162 6.38 13.50 1.01
N SER A 163 7.35 13.73 1.89
CA SER A 163 8.28 14.86 1.80
C SER A 163 9.67 14.37 1.41
N ILE A 164 10.23 14.98 0.37
CA ILE A 164 11.61 14.77 -0.07
C ILE A 164 12.30 16.14 -0.08
N SER A 165 13.36 16.26 0.71
CA SER A 165 14.14 17.50 0.86
C SER A 165 15.60 17.21 1.13
#